data_AF-A0A7W7QNV7-F1
#
_entry.id   AF-A0A7W7QNV7-F1
#
_cell.length_a   1.000
_cell.length_b   1.000
_cell.length_c   1.000
_cell.angle_alpha   90.00
_cell.angle_beta   90.00
_cell.angle_gamma   90.00
#
_symmetry.space_group_name_H-M   'P 1'
#
loop_
_entity.id
_entity.type
_entity.pdbx_description
1 polymer ?
#
loop_
_entity_poly.entity_id
_entity_poly.type
_entity_poly.pdbx_seq_one_letter_code
_entity_poly.pdbx_strand_id
1 'polypeptide(L)'
;MCVLVARTGGVRLKPARKSAEDVLRELVQSSAIAIHSTPALVGSVETAAAKDDKKRKEKGDRPLRRKSGLIALPGSEVRKSLQLAPWHLLHNLAHALSLSRQGAGRGLAEHWGSLKYSQALTSVPETYIRLSSEGKGIARYYKQLQSRELAQGFALALARHVLGQRHPDHFVSIVSADIVIRAGWPKRSLGYPYQPDFFAEVWKPGEPSLVYSMGIKGNHGRGSDSYKQLAACSAHVEAMHIGTWGQAPCFIFSTEFSAEGPVTTHCLHTSGEGGRPPALPEYPLKNLDNAAEDANIMPGVQPPSEGDEVPDSEPGFHVQFQRYPWFHHVLARTATAGVAAFAGDGDAIAQYLTTRQGSKRYTAGLAHPTTGSVKDAAYELLGIPFVGTDHVFRLNDKRVEAFSGVAQDLFALLSPQAKDKRPLPGRVEQYRREIYDRRGTWPVQIWDEKWEGPVSVHEDGTVLAIRLLRL
;
A
#
# COMPACT_ATOMS: atom_id res chain seq x y z
N MET A 1 17.67 -37.02 -55.72
CA MET A 1 16.72 -36.05 -55.15
C MET A 1 16.65 -36.30 -53.65
N CYS A 2 17.49 -35.61 -52.87
CA CYS A 2 17.53 -35.74 -51.41
C CYS A 2 17.47 -34.33 -50.83
N VAL A 3 16.40 -34.03 -50.12
CA VAL A 3 16.05 -32.71 -49.61
C VAL A 3 16.90 -32.42 -48.36
N LEU A 4 17.82 -31.47 -48.47
CA LEU A 4 18.51 -30.87 -47.33
C LEU A 4 17.60 -29.81 -46.73
N VAL A 5 16.94 -30.16 -45.62
CA VAL A 5 16.21 -29.20 -44.78
C VAL A 5 17.23 -28.40 -43.97
N ALA A 6 17.48 -27.17 -44.39
CA ALA A 6 18.24 -26.21 -43.58
C ALA A 6 17.40 -25.81 -42.35
N ARG A 7 17.81 -26.28 -41.17
CA ARG A 7 17.34 -25.74 -39.88
C ARG A 7 17.89 -24.33 -39.74
N THR A 8 17.05 -23.32 -39.99
CA THR A 8 17.34 -21.94 -39.55
C THR A 8 17.19 -21.89 -38.03
N GLY A 9 18.32 -22.03 -37.33
CA GLY A 9 18.43 -21.70 -35.91
C GLY A 9 18.18 -20.22 -35.73
N GLY A 10 16.93 -19.85 -35.41
CA GLY A 10 16.60 -18.51 -34.97
C GLY A 10 17.27 -18.24 -33.64
N VAL A 11 18.42 -17.56 -33.67
CA VAL A 11 18.99 -16.91 -32.49
C VAL A 11 17.94 -15.91 -32.03
N ARG A 12 17.22 -16.22 -30.94
CA ARG A 12 16.45 -15.23 -30.19
C ARG A 12 17.48 -14.22 -29.68
N LEU A 13 17.69 -13.15 -30.44
CA LEU A 13 18.40 -11.97 -29.96
C LEU A 13 17.75 -11.58 -28.64
N LYS A 14 18.50 -11.68 -27.55
CA LYS A 14 18.06 -11.10 -26.27
C LYS A 14 17.77 -9.63 -26.58
N PRO A 15 16.59 -9.10 -26.24
CA PRO A 15 16.29 -7.68 -26.46
C PRO A 15 17.41 -6.85 -25.82
N ALA A 16 17.91 -5.85 -26.54
CA ALA A 16 19.00 -5.00 -26.06
C ALA A 16 18.63 -4.44 -24.68
N ARG A 17 19.55 -4.57 -23.73
CA ARG A 17 19.38 -4.03 -22.38
C ARG A 17 19.31 -2.51 -22.49
N LYS A 18 18.23 -1.90 -21.97
CA LYS A 18 18.07 -0.43 -21.94
C LYS A 18 19.26 0.20 -21.20
N SER A 19 19.69 1.40 -21.62
CA SER A 19 20.67 2.17 -20.83
C SER A 19 20.05 2.58 -19.48
N ALA A 20 20.87 2.98 -18.52
CA ALA A 20 20.35 3.44 -17.23
C ALA A 20 19.59 4.77 -17.39
N GLU A 21 20.10 5.63 -18.26
CA GLU A 21 19.51 6.90 -18.70
C GLU A 21 18.11 6.69 -19.28
N ASP A 22 17.94 5.72 -20.18
CA ASP A 22 16.64 5.40 -20.78
C ASP A 22 15.64 4.90 -19.73
N VAL A 23 16.10 4.08 -18.79
CA VAL A 23 15.25 3.61 -17.68
C VAL A 23 14.78 4.80 -16.84
N LEU A 24 15.66 5.73 -16.47
CA LEU A 24 15.27 6.91 -15.70
C LEU A 24 14.23 7.77 -16.44
N ARG A 25 14.43 8.01 -17.75
CA ARG A 25 13.47 8.76 -18.57
C ARG A 25 12.11 8.07 -18.69
N GLU A 26 12.08 6.73 -18.73
CA GLU A 26 10.84 5.96 -18.83
C GLU A 26 10.06 5.89 -17.51
N LEU A 27 10.75 5.93 -16.36
CA LEU A 27 10.12 5.92 -15.04
C LEU A 27 9.14 7.10 -14.86
N VAL A 28 9.40 8.23 -15.52
CA VAL A 28 8.55 9.42 -15.48
C VAL A 28 7.53 9.49 -16.61
N GLN A 29 7.53 8.57 -17.59
CA GLN A 29 6.52 8.61 -18.65
C GLN A 29 5.18 8.12 -18.10
N SER A 30 4.19 9.00 -18.07
CA SER A 30 2.82 8.63 -17.72
C SER A 30 2.20 7.78 -18.82
N SER A 31 1.60 6.66 -18.44
CA SER A 31 0.79 5.83 -19.32
C SER A 31 -0.47 5.34 -18.61
N ALA A 32 -1.41 4.86 -19.40
CA ALA A 32 -2.69 4.37 -18.90
C ALA A 32 -2.54 2.99 -18.23
N ILE A 33 -3.20 2.79 -17.10
CA ILE A 33 -3.43 1.49 -16.49
C ILE A 33 -4.80 1.03 -16.93
N ALA A 34 -4.94 -0.21 -17.41
CA ALA A 34 -6.26 -0.73 -17.76
C ALA A 34 -7.02 -1.06 -16.48
N ILE A 35 -8.27 -0.61 -16.38
CA ILE A 35 -9.12 -0.87 -15.22
C ILE A 35 -10.30 -1.71 -15.66
N HIS A 36 -10.51 -2.82 -14.97
CA HIS A 36 -11.64 -3.71 -15.19
C HIS A 36 -12.51 -3.76 -13.95
N SER A 37 -13.65 -3.07 -14.00
CA SER A 37 -14.68 -3.11 -12.98
C SER A 37 -16.04 -3.09 -13.68
N THR A 38 -16.71 -4.24 -13.74
CA THR A 38 -17.95 -4.41 -14.51
C THR A 38 -18.93 -5.32 -13.77
N PRO A 39 -20.24 -5.22 -14.03
CA PRO A 39 -21.21 -6.19 -13.48
C PRO A 39 -20.89 -7.65 -13.86
N ALA A 40 -20.34 -7.88 -15.06
CA ALA A 40 -19.90 -9.21 -15.48
C ALA A 40 -18.73 -9.75 -14.62
N LEU A 41 -17.84 -8.87 -14.15
CA LEU A 41 -16.79 -9.24 -13.21
C LEU A 41 -17.39 -9.69 -11.87
N VAL A 42 -18.43 -9.02 -11.36
CA VAL A 42 -19.13 -9.42 -10.13
C VAL A 42 -19.63 -10.86 -10.23
N GLY A 43 -20.41 -11.18 -11.26
CA GLY A 43 -20.94 -12.54 -11.45
C GLY A 43 -19.85 -13.61 -11.64
N SER A 44 -18.72 -13.23 -12.26
CA SER A 44 -17.56 -14.12 -12.40
C SER A 44 -16.89 -14.41 -11.04
N VAL A 45 -16.82 -13.42 -10.15
CA VAL A 45 -16.28 -13.56 -8.79
C VAL A 45 -17.21 -14.40 -7.91
N GLU A 46 -18.52 -14.18 -7.99
CA GLU A 46 -19.52 -14.99 -7.27
C GLU A 46 -19.45 -16.46 -7.69
N THR A 47 -19.35 -16.72 -9.00
CA THR A 47 -19.17 -18.08 -9.53
C THR A 47 -17.87 -18.72 -9.02
N ALA A 48 -16.78 -17.95 -8.98
CA ALA A 48 -15.50 -18.43 -8.46
C ALA A 48 -15.57 -18.74 -6.95
N ALA A 49 -16.26 -17.90 -6.17
CA ALA A 49 -16.50 -18.11 -4.74
C ALA A 49 -17.32 -19.37 -4.48
N ALA A 50 -18.44 -19.56 -5.19
CA ALA A 50 -19.29 -20.75 -5.06
C ALA A 50 -18.51 -22.04 -5.40
N LYS A 51 -17.65 -22.01 -6.42
CA LYS A 51 -16.77 -23.14 -6.77
C LYS A 51 -15.73 -23.43 -5.70
N ASP A 52 -15.16 -22.40 -5.07
CA ASP A 52 -14.22 -22.56 -3.95
C ASP A 52 -14.92 -23.16 -2.73
N ASP A 53 -16.13 -22.71 -2.40
CA ASP A 53 -16.91 -23.25 -1.28
C ASP A 53 -17.34 -24.70 -1.51
N LYS A 54 -17.73 -25.06 -2.74
CA LYS A 54 -18.00 -26.46 -3.09
C LYS A 54 -16.77 -27.35 -2.81
N LYS A 55 -15.59 -26.91 -3.25
CA LYS A 55 -14.32 -27.65 -3.02
C LYS A 55 -13.96 -27.74 -1.54
N ARG A 56 -14.26 -26.71 -0.74
CA ARG A 56 -14.05 -26.73 0.72
C ARG A 56 -14.97 -27.75 1.38
N LYS A 57 -16.26 -27.75 1.03
CA LYS A 57 -17.23 -28.75 1.51
C LYS A 57 -16.79 -30.18 1.17
N GLU A 58 -16.31 -30.42 -0.06
CA GLU A 58 -15.76 -31.72 -0.49
C GLU A 58 -14.55 -32.18 0.34
N LYS A 59 -13.80 -31.24 0.95
CA LYS A 59 -12.66 -31.52 1.85
C LYS A 59 -13.05 -31.57 3.34
N GLY A 60 -14.33 -31.44 3.68
CA GLY A 60 -14.79 -31.34 5.06
C GLY A 60 -14.56 -29.98 5.73
N ASP A 61 -14.10 -28.97 4.97
CA ASP A 61 -13.93 -27.61 5.47
C ASP A 61 -15.27 -26.84 5.42
N ARG A 62 -15.47 -25.92 6.38
CA ARG A 62 -16.57 -24.97 6.32
C ARG A 62 -16.39 -23.97 5.15
N PRO A 63 -17.48 -23.51 4.52
CA PRO A 63 -17.44 -22.38 3.59
C PRO A 63 -16.82 -21.15 4.25
N LEU A 64 -16.18 -20.29 3.45
CA LEU A 64 -15.65 -19.04 4.00
C LEU A 64 -16.74 -17.98 4.06
N ARG A 65 -16.76 -17.25 5.17
CA ARG A 65 -17.43 -15.95 5.22
C ARG A 65 -16.75 -15.01 4.22
N ARG A 66 -17.54 -14.38 3.35
CA ARG A 66 -17.08 -13.47 2.30
C ARG A 66 -17.94 -12.24 2.29
N LYS A 67 -17.33 -11.12 1.92
CA LYS A 67 -18.02 -9.84 1.80
C LYS A 67 -19.13 -9.94 0.76
N SER A 68 -20.35 -9.65 1.20
CA SER A 68 -21.53 -9.56 0.34
C SER A 68 -21.67 -8.16 -0.28
N GLY A 69 -22.55 -8.03 -1.29
CA GLY A 69 -22.89 -6.73 -1.88
C GLY A 69 -21.77 -6.10 -2.71
N LEU A 70 -20.83 -6.91 -3.22
CA LEU A 70 -19.77 -6.42 -4.09
C LEU A 70 -20.36 -5.90 -5.41
N ILE A 71 -20.00 -4.68 -5.76
CA ILE A 71 -20.44 -4.01 -6.99
C ILE A 71 -19.23 -3.50 -7.78
N ALA A 72 -19.47 -3.24 -9.06
CA ALA A 72 -18.50 -2.55 -9.91
C ALA A 72 -18.39 -1.08 -9.50
N LEU A 73 -17.21 -0.50 -9.73
CA LEU A 73 -17.00 0.94 -9.60
C LEU A 73 -17.93 1.69 -10.55
N PRO A 74 -18.60 2.76 -10.10
CA PRO A 74 -19.34 3.65 -10.97
C PRO A 74 -18.45 4.22 -12.08
N GLY A 75 -18.94 4.22 -13.32
CA GLY A 75 -18.18 4.73 -14.47
C GLY A 75 -17.84 6.23 -14.39
N SER A 76 -18.55 6.99 -13.55
CA SER A 76 -18.26 8.39 -13.22
C SER A 76 -17.00 8.56 -12.38
N GLU A 77 -16.64 7.57 -11.56
CA GLU A 77 -15.50 7.65 -10.65
C GLU A 77 -14.20 7.19 -11.32
N VAL A 78 -14.31 6.25 -12.26
CA VAL A 78 -13.16 5.64 -12.91
C VAL A 78 -13.48 5.41 -14.38
N ARG A 79 -12.80 6.16 -15.26
CA ARG A 79 -12.74 5.83 -16.68
C ARG A 79 -12.10 4.43 -16.83
N LYS A 80 -12.21 3.79 -17.99
CA LYS A 80 -11.59 2.48 -18.26
C LYS A 80 -10.05 2.44 -18.09
N SER A 81 -9.44 3.58 -17.75
CA SER A 81 -8.03 3.67 -17.40
C SER A 81 -7.70 4.79 -16.42
N LEU A 82 -6.53 4.68 -15.78
CA LEU A 82 -5.90 5.67 -14.91
C LEU A 82 -4.51 6.02 -15.45
N GLN A 83 -4.20 7.30 -15.59
CA GLN A 83 -2.85 7.74 -15.95
C GLN A 83 -1.91 7.64 -14.74
N LEU A 84 -0.78 6.96 -14.91
CA LEU A 84 0.21 6.80 -13.86
C LEU A 84 1.61 6.68 -14.47
N ALA A 85 2.59 7.35 -13.86
CA ALA A 85 4.00 7.11 -14.13
C ALA A 85 4.52 5.92 -13.29
N PRO A 86 5.36 5.02 -13.82
CA PRO A 86 5.97 3.94 -13.05
C PRO A 86 6.66 4.43 -11.77
N TRP A 87 7.26 5.62 -11.79
CA TRP A 87 7.91 6.18 -10.59
C TRP A 87 6.94 6.45 -9.44
N HIS A 88 5.74 6.95 -9.76
CA HIS A 88 4.69 7.18 -8.77
C HIS A 88 4.14 5.86 -8.21
N LEU A 89 4.06 4.81 -9.05
CA LEU A 89 3.75 3.46 -8.61
C LEU A 89 4.79 2.92 -7.61
N LEU A 90 6.08 3.09 -7.91
CA LEU A 90 7.15 2.63 -7.05
C LEU A 90 7.18 3.40 -5.73
N HIS A 91 6.87 4.70 -5.75
CA HIS A 91 6.69 5.49 -4.53
C HIS A 91 5.55 4.92 -3.67
N ASN A 92 4.39 4.61 -4.25
CA ASN A 92 3.29 3.98 -3.53
C ASN A 92 3.68 2.64 -2.90
N LEU A 93 4.42 1.81 -3.63
CA LEU A 93 4.91 0.54 -3.14
C LEU A 93 5.95 0.72 -2.02
N ALA A 94 6.91 1.64 -2.21
CA ALA A 94 7.95 1.94 -1.23
C ALA A 94 7.34 2.39 0.11
N HIS A 95 6.38 3.32 0.05
CA HIS A 95 5.66 3.76 1.25
C HIS A 95 4.88 2.62 1.92
N ALA A 96 4.22 1.76 1.14
CA ALA A 96 3.48 0.60 1.67
C ALA A 96 4.38 -0.45 2.34
N LEU A 97 5.62 -0.59 1.86
CA LEU A 97 6.62 -1.52 2.39
C LEU A 97 7.43 -0.94 3.55
N SER A 98 7.38 0.38 3.79
CA SER A 98 8.22 1.08 4.78
C SER A 98 8.18 0.46 6.19
N LEU A 99 7.01 0.01 6.64
CA LEU A 99 6.81 -0.68 7.92
C LEU A 99 6.69 -2.21 7.79
N SER A 100 6.73 -2.73 6.56
CA SER A 100 6.71 -4.18 6.36
C SER A 100 7.93 -4.79 7.05
N ARG A 101 7.71 -5.93 7.72
CA ARG A 101 8.65 -6.55 8.66
C ARG A 101 10.07 -6.51 8.13
N GLN A 102 10.97 -5.81 8.82
CA GLN A 102 12.40 -5.83 8.51
C GLN A 102 12.84 -7.27 8.30
N GLY A 103 13.25 -7.59 7.08
CA GLY A 103 13.73 -8.90 6.70
C GLY A 103 14.93 -9.32 7.53
N ALA A 104 15.34 -10.58 7.36
CA ALA A 104 16.51 -11.14 8.02
C ALA A 104 17.83 -10.41 7.65
N GLY A 105 17.82 -9.60 6.59
CA GLY A 105 18.89 -8.64 6.27
C GLY A 105 18.75 -7.41 7.15
N ARG A 106 19.29 -7.48 8.37
CA ARG A 106 19.47 -6.32 9.24
C ARG A 106 20.31 -5.30 8.46
N GLY A 107 19.69 -4.23 7.93
CA GLY A 107 20.44 -3.09 7.37
C GLY A 107 19.95 -2.41 6.11
N LEU A 108 18.98 -2.98 5.38
CA LEU A 108 18.36 -2.28 4.27
C LEU A 108 16.91 -1.93 4.63
N ALA A 109 16.54 -0.66 4.48
CA ALA A 109 15.16 -0.25 4.65
C ALA A 109 14.29 -0.90 3.56
N GLU A 110 13.18 -1.54 3.96
CA GLU A 110 12.31 -2.31 3.05
C GLU A 110 11.68 -1.45 1.94
N HIS A 111 11.57 -0.14 2.14
CA HIS A 111 11.07 0.77 1.11
C HIS A 111 11.96 0.77 -0.15
N TRP A 112 13.26 0.50 -0.01
CA TRP A 112 14.19 0.28 -1.13
C TRP A 112 13.88 -0.97 -1.94
N GLY A 113 13.15 -1.94 -1.37
CA GLY A 113 12.70 -3.14 -2.06
C GLY A 113 11.84 -2.86 -3.30
N SER A 114 11.24 -1.67 -3.40
CA SER A 114 10.52 -1.23 -4.60
C SER A 114 11.45 -1.00 -5.81
N LEU A 115 12.70 -0.58 -5.60
CA LEU A 115 13.64 -0.17 -6.65
C LEU A 115 14.04 -1.33 -7.57
N LYS A 116 13.93 -2.57 -7.10
CA LYS A 116 14.13 -3.79 -7.93
C LYS A 116 13.12 -3.90 -9.08
N TYR A 117 12.05 -3.11 -9.06
CA TYR A 117 11.04 -3.05 -10.12
C TYR A 117 11.18 -1.85 -11.05
N SER A 118 12.25 -1.05 -10.93
CA SER A 118 12.54 0.09 -11.82
C SER A 118 12.55 -0.26 -13.31
N GLN A 119 12.84 -1.51 -13.65
CA GLN A 119 12.83 -2.01 -15.02
C GLN A 119 11.70 -3.00 -15.31
N ALA A 120 10.80 -3.28 -14.36
CA ALA A 120 9.78 -4.32 -14.51
C ALA A 120 8.65 -3.92 -15.47
N LEU A 121 8.40 -2.61 -15.58
CA LEU A 121 7.33 -2.04 -16.37
C LEU A 121 7.91 -1.29 -17.56
N THR A 122 7.11 -1.21 -18.62
CA THR A 122 7.38 -0.33 -19.74
C THR A 122 6.20 0.61 -19.93
N SER A 123 6.52 1.88 -20.15
CA SER A 123 5.57 2.98 -20.20
C SER A 123 5.82 3.74 -21.49
N VAL A 124 4.80 3.80 -22.35
CA VAL A 124 4.84 4.56 -23.60
C VAL A 124 3.68 5.56 -23.57
N PRO A 125 3.94 6.87 -23.73
CA PRO A 125 2.91 7.90 -23.68
C PRO A 125 1.69 7.54 -24.53
N GLU A 126 0.50 7.91 -24.05
CA GLU A 126 -0.79 7.68 -24.73
C GLU A 126 -1.18 6.19 -24.97
N THR A 127 -0.40 5.26 -24.44
CA THR A 127 -0.71 3.83 -24.48
C THR A 127 -0.99 3.27 -23.08
N TYR A 128 -0.84 1.96 -22.91
CA TYR A 128 -1.00 1.29 -21.63
C TYR A 128 0.33 0.80 -21.08
N ILE A 129 0.48 0.84 -19.75
CA ILE A 129 1.60 0.20 -19.05
C ILE A 129 1.58 -1.30 -19.36
N ARG A 130 2.75 -1.86 -19.66
CA ARG A 130 2.97 -3.28 -19.92
C ARG A 130 4.15 -3.81 -19.10
N LEU A 131 4.28 -5.13 -19.00
CA LEU A 131 5.54 -5.71 -18.55
C LEU A 131 6.64 -5.45 -19.58
N SER A 132 7.82 -5.03 -19.11
CA SER A 132 9.01 -4.94 -19.95
C SER A 132 9.55 -6.34 -20.30
N SER A 133 10.59 -6.41 -21.15
CA SER A 133 11.33 -7.66 -21.39
C SER A 133 11.90 -8.25 -20.09
N GLU A 134 12.47 -7.41 -19.23
CA GLU A 134 13.00 -7.80 -17.92
C GLU A 134 11.90 -8.35 -17.02
N GLY A 135 10.76 -7.63 -16.92
CA GLY A 135 9.62 -8.06 -16.11
C GLY A 135 9.03 -9.40 -16.58
N LYS A 136 9.08 -9.71 -17.87
CA LYS A 136 8.66 -11.01 -18.42
C LYS A 136 9.69 -12.13 -18.14
N GLY A 137 10.98 -11.78 -18.16
CA GLY A 137 12.12 -12.69 -18.07
C GLY A 137 12.41 -13.25 -16.68
N ILE A 138 11.68 -12.79 -15.65
CA ILE A 138 11.88 -13.21 -14.27
C ILE A 138 11.65 -14.72 -14.09
N ALA A 139 12.55 -15.38 -13.35
CA ALA A 139 12.45 -16.80 -13.04
C ALA A 139 11.11 -17.13 -12.35
N ARG A 140 10.57 -18.33 -12.62
CA ARG A 140 9.23 -18.74 -12.18
C ARG A 140 8.98 -18.53 -10.68
N TYR A 141 9.99 -18.72 -9.84
CA TYR A 141 9.91 -18.53 -8.38
C TYR A 141 9.69 -17.06 -7.97
N TYR A 142 10.24 -16.09 -8.71
CA TYR A 142 10.14 -14.67 -8.38
C TYR A 142 8.87 -14.00 -8.92
N LYS A 143 8.16 -14.64 -9.87
CA LYS A 143 6.89 -14.11 -10.44
C LYS A 143 5.81 -13.92 -9.39
N GLN A 144 5.71 -14.81 -8.42
CA GLN A 144 4.72 -14.67 -7.34
C GLN A 144 5.02 -13.44 -6.47
N LEU A 145 6.29 -13.20 -6.15
CA LEU A 145 6.71 -12.04 -5.38
C LEU A 145 6.48 -10.75 -6.15
N GLN A 146 6.93 -10.69 -7.41
CA GLN A 146 6.73 -9.55 -8.30
C GLN A 146 5.26 -9.19 -8.44
N SER A 147 4.41 -10.15 -8.82
CA SER A 147 2.99 -9.87 -9.01
C SER A 147 2.30 -9.45 -7.71
N ARG A 148 2.70 -10.01 -6.55
CA ARG A 148 2.15 -9.57 -5.26
C ARG A 148 2.50 -8.11 -4.96
N GLU A 149 3.78 -7.74 -5.05
CA GLU A 149 4.25 -6.41 -4.65
C GLU A 149 3.83 -5.33 -5.65
N LEU A 150 3.98 -5.57 -6.96
CA LEU A 150 3.50 -4.62 -7.96
C LEU A 150 1.97 -4.44 -7.88
N ALA A 151 1.20 -5.52 -7.63
CA ALA A 151 -0.24 -5.38 -7.46
C ALA A 151 -0.64 -4.50 -6.28
N GLN A 152 0.15 -4.47 -5.20
CA GLN A 152 -0.05 -3.52 -4.11
C GLN A 152 0.11 -2.09 -4.62
N GLY A 153 1.21 -1.78 -5.31
CA GLY A 153 1.39 -0.45 -5.91
C GLY A 153 0.20 -0.01 -6.76
N PHE A 154 -0.29 -0.88 -7.65
CA PHE A 154 -1.39 -0.56 -8.57
C PHE A 154 -2.72 -0.36 -7.84
N ALA A 155 -3.05 -1.27 -6.92
CA ALA A 155 -4.27 -1.18 -6.13
C ALA A 155 -4.29 0.05 -5.22
N LEU A 156 -3.15 0.40 -4.61
CA LEU A 156 -3.02 1.60 -3.77
C LEU A 156 -3.18 2.89 -4.58
N ALA A 157 -2.59 2.95 -5.78
CA ALA A 157 -2.76 4.08 -6.69
C ALA A 157 -4.23 4.25 -7.10
N LEU A 158 -4.89 3.15 -7.50
CA LEU A 158 -6.31 3.18 -7.88
C LEU A 158 -7.22 3.54 -6.70
N ALA A 159 -6.97 3.00 -5.51
CA ALA A 159 -7.75 3.31 -4.32
C ALA A 159 -7.65 4.79 -3.94
N ARG A 160 -6.44 5.38 -3.96
CA ARG A 160 -6.27 6.82 -3.71
C ARG A 160 -7.03 7.66 -4.73
N HIS A 161 -6.95 7.30 -6.02
CA HIS A 161 -7.67 8.01 -7.07
C HIS A 161 -9.19 7.97 -6.83
N VAL A 162 -9.76 6.78 -6.64
CA VAL A 162 -11.21 6.60 -6.40
C VAL A 162 -11.66 7.35 -5.15
N LEU A 163 -10.95 7.18 -4.04
CA LEU A 163 -11.32 7.80 -2.76
C LEU A 163 -11.15 9.32 -2.78
N GLY A 164 -10.14 9.85 -3.46
CA GLY A 164 -9.96 11.29 -3.67
C GLY A 164 -11.09 11.91 -4.50
N GLN A 165 -11.61 11.18 -5.51
CA GLN A 165 -12.78 11.63 -6.26
C GLN A 165 -14.07 11.59 -5.44
N ARG A 166 -14.26 10.55 -4.61
CA ARG A 166 -15.45 10.41 -3.74
C ARG A 166 -15.45 11.39 -2.57
N HIS A 167 -14.27 11.79 -2.09
CA HIS A 167 -14.11 12.62 -0.90
C HIS A 167 -13.09 13.73 -1.14
N PRO A 168 -13.37 14.70 -2.04
CA PRO A 168 -12.42 15.73 -2.45
C PRO A 168 -11.95 16.62 -1.29
N ASP A 169 -12.78 16.79 -0.26
CA ASP A 169 -12.45 17.60 0.93
C ASP A 169 -11.72 16.81 2.03
N HIS A 170 -11.38 15.54 1.78
CA HIS A 170 -10.69 14.67 2.73
C HIS A 170 -9.30 14.27 2.21
N PHE A 171 -8.46 13.84 3.14
CA PHE A 171 -7.17 13.23 2.85
C PHE A 171 -7.31 11.69 2.87
N VAL A 172 -6.53 10.99 2.04
CA VAL A 172 -6.51 9.52 1.99
C VAL A 172 -5.16 8.98 2.46
N SER A 173 -5.13 8.37 3.65
CA SER A 173 -3.96 7.64 4.15
C SER A 173 -4.18 6.14 3.99
N ILE A 174 -3.18 5.40 3.51
CA ILE A 174 -3.27 3.94 3.39
C ILE A 174 -2.17 3.28 4.20
N VAL A 175 -2.58 2.37 5.09
CA VAL A 175 -1.69 1.72 6.07
C VAL A 175 -1.83 0.21 6.05
N SER A 176 -0.77 -0.51 6.40
CA SER A 176 -0.79 -1.97 6.44
C SER A 176 -1.71 -2.48 7.56
N ALA A 177 -2.67 -3.33 7.19
CA ALA A 177 -3.61 -3.89 8.15
C ALA A 177 -2.93 -4.84 9.16
N ASP A 178 -1.87 -5.59 8.78
CA ASP A 178 -1.11 -6.44 9.72
C ASP A 178 -0.51 -5.63 10.87
N ILE A 179 -0.16 -4.37 10.63
CA ILE A 179 0.48 -3.51 11.63
C ILE A 179 -0.58 -2.87 12.52
N VAL A 180 -1.66 -2.36 11.93
CA VAL A 180 -2.78 -1.79 12.68
C VAL A 180 -3.42 -2.85 13.59
N ILE A 181 -3.71 -4.05 13.07
CA ILE A 181 -4.33 -5.14 13.84
C ILE A 181 -3.49 -5.54 15.05
N ARG A 182 -2.15 -5.55 14.93
CA ARG A 182 -1.26 -5.89 16.04
C ARG A 182 -1.36 -4.95 17.24
N ALA A 183 -1.81 -3.71 17.07
CA ALA A 183 -1.92 -2.78 18.19
C ALA A 183 -2.92 -3.27 19.24
N GLY A 184 -3.88 -4.10 18.86
CA GLY A 184 -4.96 -4.55 19.75
C GLY A 184 -5.19 -6.05 19.78
N TRP A 185 -4.86 -6.77 18.71
CA TRP A 185 -5.18 -8.19 18.58
C TRP A 185 -3.93 -9.06 18.41
N PRO A 186 -4.02 -10.36 18.76
CA PRO A 186 -3.02 -11.33 18.34
C PRO A 186 -2.94 -11.40 16.81
N LYS A 187 -1.79 -11.83 16.29
CA LYS A 187 -1.45 -11.87 14.85
C LYS A 187 -2.46 -12.65 13.98
N ARG A 188 -3.31 -13.49 14.57
CA ARG A 188 -4.36 -14.25 13.88
C ARG A 188 -5.56 -14.42 14.81
N SER A 189 -6.76 -14.39 14.22
CA SER A 189 -7.96 -14.92 14.88
C SER A 189 -7.85 -16.45 14.91
N LEU A 190 -8.20 -17.08 16.04
CA LEU A 190 -8.13 -18.53 16.18
C LEU A 190 -9.03 -19.19 15.12
N GLY A 191 -8.47 -20.13 14.35
CA GLY A 191 -9.22 -20.85 13.31
C GLY A 191 -9.53 -20.06 12.04
N TYR A 192 -9.12 -18.79 11.90
CA TYR A 192 -9.40 -17.98 10.71
C TYR A 192 -8.17 -17.20 10.22
N PRO A 193 -7.54 -17.65 9.12
CA PRO A 193 -6.25 -17.11 8.68
C PRO A 193 -6.37 -15.82 7.84
N TYR A 194 -7.57 -15.30 7.67
CA TYR A 194 -7.85 -14.16 6.79
C TYR A 194 -7.81 -12.84 7.56
N GLN A 195 -7.29 -11.81 6.89
CA GLN A 195 -7.29 -10.43 7.34
C GLN A 195 -7.11 -9.52 6.11
N PRO A 196 -7.55 -8.26 6.14
CA PRO A 196 -7.26 -7.31 5.08
C PRO A 196 -5.74 -7.16 4.85
N ASP A 197 -5.34 -6.75 3.66
CA ASP A 197 -3.95 -6.40 3.36
C ASP A 197 -3.64 -4.96 3.83
N PHE A 198 -4.59 -4.03 3.63
CA PHE A 198 -4.46 -2.61 3.98
C PHE A 198 -5.78 -2.03 4.52
N PHE A 199 -5.67 -0.90 5.22
CA PHE A 199 -6.76 0.01 5.51
C PHE A 199 -6.53 1.33 4.77
N ALA A 200 -7.53 1.81 4.05
CA ALA A 200 -7.57 3.19 3.55
C ALA A 200 -8.44 4.03 4.49
N GLU A 201 -7.82 4.99 5.15
CA GLU A 201 -8.45 5.98 6.02
C GLU A 201 -8.71 7.25 5.21
N VAL A 202 -9.97 7.63 5.11
CA VAL A 202 -10.43 8.91 4.54
C VAL A 202 -10.77 9.83 5.69
N TRP A 203 -10.01 10.91 5.85
CA TRP A 203 -10.06 11.72 7.06
C TRP A 203 -9.92 13.21 6.80
N LYS A 204 -10.35 14.01 7.77
CA LYS A 204 -10.21 15.46 7.81
C LYS A 204 -9.97 15.87 9.27
N PRO A 205 -9.07 16.84 9.56
CA PRO A 205 -8.83 17.29 10.92
C PRO A 205 -10.13 17.64 11.64
N GLY A 206 -10.31 17.10 12.85
CA GLY A 206 -11.49 17.33 13.69
C GLY A 206 -12.73 16.49 13.35
N GLU A 207 -12.71 15.69 12.28
CA GLU A 207 -13.84 14.84 11.88
C GLU A 207 -13.52 13.34 12.07
N PRO A 208 -14.52 12.48 12.36
CA PRO A 208 -14.34 11.03 12.33
C PRO A 208 -13.95 10.51 10.95
N SER A 209 -12.93 9.65 10.91
CA SER A 209 -12.46 9.02 9.67
C SER A 209 -13.39 7.93 9.15
N LEU A 210 -13.54 7.86 7.83
CA LEU A 210 -14.13 6.71 7.14
C LEU A 210 -13.03 5.72 6.78
N VAL A 211 -13.19 4.44 7.12
CA VAL A 211 -12.16 3.41 6.92
C VAL A 211 -12.65 2.31 5.97
N TYR A 212 -11.88 2.07 4.91
CA TYR A 212 -12.07 0.98 3.96
C TYR A 212 -11.08 -0.14 4.22
N SER A 213 -11.57 -1.38 4.31
CA SER A 213 -10.73 -2.58 4.27
C SER A 213 -10.33 -2.90 2.82
N MET A 214 -9.08 -3.31 2.59
CA MET A 214 -8.59 -3.63 1.24
C MET A 214 -8.02 -5.05 1.18
N GLY A 215 -8.44 -5.82 0.17
CA GLY A 215 -7.84 -7.11 -0.18
C GLY A 215 -7.16 -7.02 -1.55
N ILE A 216 -5.89 -7.39 -1.65
CA ILE A 216 -5.07 -7.19 -2.85
C ILE A 216 -4.34 -8.47 -3.21
N LYS A 217 -4.43 -8.87 -4.49
CA LYS A 217 -3.60 -9.93 -5.07
C LYS A 217 -3.09 -9.50 -6.45
N GLY A 218 -2.11 -10.24 -6.96
CA GLY A 218 -1.64 -10.11 -8.33
C GLY A 218 -1.31 -11.46 -8.94
N ASN A 219 -1.31 -11.53 -10.27
CA ASN A 219 -0.93 -12.73 -11.00
C ASN A 219 -0.30 -12.39 -12.35
N HIS A 220 0.56 -13.29 -12.85
CA HIS A 220 1.01 -13.31 -14.25
C HIS A 220 0.14 -14.23 -15.13
N GLY A 221 -1.04 -14.57 -14.65
CA GLY A 221 -1.95 -15.54 -15.24
C GLY A 221 -2.86 -14.90 -16.28
N ARG A 222 -4.02 -15.52 -16.48
CA ARG A 222 -5.11 -14.98 -17.31
C ARG A 222 -6.16 -14.36 -16.40
N GLY A 223 -7.04 -13.51 -16.94
CA GLY A 223 -8.15 -12.92 -16.19
C GLY A 223 -9.00 -13.89 -15.33
N SER A 224 -9.11 -15.16 -15.71
CA SER A 224 -9.79 -16.18 -14.90
C SER A 224 -9.14 -16.45 -13.53
N ASP A 225 -7.83 -16.24 -13.41
CA ASP A 225 -7.13 -16.33 -12.12
C ASP A 225 -7.45 -15.13 -11.23
N SER A 226 -7.70 -13.96 -11.83
CA SER A 226 -8.15 -12.76 -11.12
C SER A 226 -9.50 -12.98 -10.43
N TYR A 227 -10.42 -13.76 -11.02
CA TYR A 227 -11.72 -14.06 -10.39
C TYR A 227 -11.57 -14.84 -9.07
N LYS A 228 -10.70 -15.85 -9.05
CA LYS A 228 -10.39 -16.63 -7.84
C LYS A 228 -9.70 -15.76 -6.80
N GLN A 229 -8.81 -14.88 -7.24
CA GLN A 229 -8.11 -13.95 -6.35
C GLN A 229 -9.06 -12.94 -5.71
N LEU A 230 -9.98 -12.36 -6.47
CA LEU A 230 -11.01 -11.46 -5.96
C LEU A 230 -11.95 -12.19 -4.98
N ALA A 231 -12.37 -13.42 -5.31
CA ALA A 231 -13.14 -14.25 -4.39
C ALA A 231 -12.40 -14.51 -3.07
N ALA A 232 -11.09 -14.77 -3.11
CA ALA A 232 -10.27 -14.86 -1.90
C ALA A 232 -10.17 -13.51 -1.16
N CYS A 233 -9.94 -12.40 -1.87
CA CYS A 233 -9.91 -11.05 -1.29
C CYS A 233 -11.20 -10.72 -0.55
N SER A 234 -12.36 -11.18 -1.03
CA SER A 234 -13.64 -10.96 -0.34
C SER A 234 -13.70 -11.63 1.04
N ALA A 235 -13.00 -12.76 1.25
CA ALA A 235 -12.85 -13.36 2.58
C ALA A 235 -11.84 -12.60 3.46
N HIS A 236 -10.78 -12.06 2.84
CA HIS A 236 -9.79 -11.22 3.54
C HIS A 236 -10.42 -9.95 4.14
N VAL A 237 -11.23 -9.23 3.37
CA VAL A 237 -11.85 -7.97 3.87
C VAL A 237 -12.99 -8.23 4.85
N GLU A 238 -13.71 -9.34 4.70
CA GLU A 238 -14.80 -9.75 5.59
C GLU A 238 -14.32 -10.18 6.98
N ALA A 239 -13.04 -10.53 7.11
CA ALA A 239 -12.41 -10.79 8.40
C ALA A 239 -12.42 -9.58 9.34
N MET A 240 -12.69 -8.37 8.85
CA MET A 240 -12.62 -7.13 9.61
C MET A 240 -13.92 -6.32 9.52
N HIS A 241 -14.55 -6.07 10.66
CA HIS A 241 -15.76 -5.27 10.80
C HIS A 241 -15.44 -3.98 11.55
N ILE A 242 -16.01 -2.86 11.08
CA ILE A 242 -15.80 -1.52 11.65
C ILE A 242 -17.17 -0.86 11.80
N GLY A 243 -17.58 -0.63 13.05
CA GLY A 243 -18.94 -0.21 13.38
C GLY A 243 -19.93 -1.36 13.23
N THR A 244 -21.04 -1.12 12.54
CA THR A 244 -22.11 -2.11 12.36
C THR A 244 -21.66 -3.34 11.57
N TRP A 245 -22.14 -4.51 11.99
CA TRP A 245 -21.85 -5.78 11.33
C TRP A 245 -22.22 -5.76 9.83
N GLY A 246 -21.32 -6.24 8.98
CA GLY A 246 -21.53 -6.33 7.53
C GLY A 246 -21.48 -4.99 6.77
N GLN A 247 -21.47 -3.84 7.47
CA GLN A 247 -21.62 -2.52 6.86
C GLN A 247 -20.29 -1.81 6.53
N ALA A 248 -19.16 -2.32 7.01
CA ALA A 248 -17.85 -1.70 6.74
C ALA A 248 -17.55 -1.71 5.23
N PRO A 249 -17.18 -0.57 4.62
CA PRO A 249 -16.92 -0.53 3.21
C PRO A 249 -15.57 -1.16 2.87
N CYS A 250 -15.39 -1.57 1.63
CA CYS A 250 -14.15 -2.23 1.23
C CYS A 250 -13.84 -2.09 -0.26
N PHE A 251 -12.58 -2.35 -0.60
CA PHE A 251 -12.17 -2.64 -1.97
C PHE A 251 -11.50 -4.01 -2.05
N ILE A 252 -11.72 -4.72 -3.15
CA ILE A 252 -10.98 -5.92 -3.50
C ILE A 252 -10.33 -5.74 -4.88
N PHE A 253 -9.07 -6.11 -4.97
CA PHE A 253 -8.25 -5.93 -6.16
C PHE A 253 -7.56 -7.22 -6.58
N SER A 254 -7.44 -7.38 -7.90
CA SER A 254 -6.52 -8.32 -8.51
C SER A 254 -5.83 -7.64 -9.69
N THR A 255 -4.50 -7.61 -9.72
CA THR A 255 -3.75 -7.07 -10.86
C THR A 255 -3.20 -8.20 -11.73
N GLU A 256 -3.57 -8.16 -13.01
CA GLU A 256 -3.14 -9.10 -14.04
C GLU A 256 -1.94 -8.51 -14.80
N PHE A 257 -0.82 -9.23 -14.75
CA PHE A 257 0.41 -8.92 -15.46
C PHE A 257 0.52 -9.79 -16.71
N SER A 258 -0.25 -9.44 -17.74
CA SER A 258 -0.27 -10.15 -19.02
C SER A 258 1.09 -10.12 -19.72
N ALA A 259 1.45 -11.24 -20.35
CA ALA A 259 2.69 -11.34 -21.11
C ALA A 259 2.69 -10.50 -22.39
N GLU A 260 1.52 -10.29 -23.00
CA GLU A 260 1.36 -9.60 -24.28
C GLU A 260 0.39 -8.41 -24.22
N GLY A 261 -0.47 -8.38 -23.20
CA GLY A 261 -1.45 -7.32 -22.99
C GLY A 261 -1.01 -6.22 -22.02
N PRO A 262 -1.90 -5.23 -21.78
CA PRO A 262 -1.70 -4.23 -20.75
C PRO A 262 -1.73 -4.85 -19.35
N VAL A 263 -1.06 -4.20 -18.41
CA VAL A 263 -1.31 -4.45 -16.99
C VAL A 263 -2.74 -3.99 -16.68
N THR A 264 -3.54 -4.91 -16.13
CA THR A 264 -4.96 -4.67 -15.86
C THR A 264 -5.26 -4.83 -14.38
N THR A 265 -5.76 -3.78 -13.75
CA THR A 265 -6.23 -3.83 -12.36
C THR A 265 -7.73 -4.08 -12.34
N HIS A 266 -8.11 -5.26 -11.89
CA HIS A 266 -9.49 -5.66 -11.63
C HIS A 266 -9.90 -5.16 -10.24
N CYS A 267 -11.03 -4.48 -10.13
CA CYS A 267 -11.49 -3.90 -8.87
C CYS A 267 -13.00 -4.11 -8.68
N LEU A 268 -13.42 -4.48 -7.46
CA LEU A 268 -14.79 -4.41 -6.99
C LEU A 268 -14.81 -3.74 -5.61
N HIS A 269 -15.94 -3.18 -5.22
CA HIS A 269 -16.07 -2.51 -3.94
C HIS A 269 -17.43 -2.75 -3.29
N THR A 270 -17.53 -2.41 -2.01
CA THR A 270 -18.82 -2.15 -1.35
C THR A 270 -18.84 -0.69 -0.95
N SER A 271 -19.99 -0.01 -1.11
CA SER A 271 -20.15 1.37 -0.64
C SER A 271 -20.18 1.41 0.89
N GLY A 272 -20.92 0.49 1.51
CA GLY A 272 -21.13 0.36 2.95
C GLY A 272 -21.82 1.59 3.56
N GLU A 273 -22.61 1.39 4.61
CA GLU A 273 -23.07 2.51 5.47
C GLU A 273 -22.27 2.61 6.77
N GLY A 274 -21.34 1.68 6.99
CA GLY A 274 -20.46 1.61 8.15
C GLY A 274 -19.10 2.25 7.90
N GLY A 275 -18.08 1.84 8.67
CA GLY A 275 -16.70 2.32 8.50
C GLY A 275 -16.44 3.76 8.97
N ARG A 276 -17.49 4.54 9.25
CA ARG A 276 -17.43 5.83 9.96
C ARG A 276 -18.32 5.79 11.21
N PRO A 277 -17.92 5.09 12.28
CA PRO A 277 -18.62 5.16 13.56
C PRO A 277 -18.82 6.63 13.98
N PRO A 278 -20.02 7.04 14.41
CA PRO A 278 -20.26 8.41 14.85
C PRO A 278 -19.36 8.75 16.04
N ALA A 279 -18.94 10.00 16.15
CA ALA A 279 -18.35 10.49 17.39
C ALA A 279 -19.46 10.50 18.46
N LEU A 280 -19.40 9.53 19.36
CA LEU A 280 -20.30 9.47 20.51
C LEU A 280 -19.72 10.31 21.64
N PRO A 281 -20.50 11.16 22.33
CA PRO A 281 -20.01 11.94 23.47
C PRO A 281 -19.35 11.09 24.57
N GLU A 282 -19.84 9.85 24.73
CA GLU A 282 -19.30 8.85 25.67
C GLU A 282 -17.92 8.32 25.26
N TYR A 283 -17.58 8.42 23.97
CA TYR A 283 -16.34 7.90 23.39
C TYR A 283 -15.70 8.96 22.48
N PRO A 284 -15.19 10.08 23.06
CA PRO A 284 -14.58 11.14 22.27
C PRO A 284 -13.30 10.65 21.58
N LEU A 285 -12.97 11.27 20.44
CA LEU A 285 -11.71 11.01 19.75
C LEU A 285 -10.51 11.32 20.66
N LYS A 286 -9.51 10.44 20.62
CA LYS A 286 -8.26 10.60 21.40
C LYS A 286 -7.35 11.62 20.70
N ASN A 287 -6.62 12.41 21.50
CA ASN A 287 -5.54 13.26 20.99
C ASN A 287 -4.45 12.39 20.35
N LEU A 288 -4.16 12.63 19.08
CA LEU A 288 -3.24 11.82 18.29
C LEU A 288 -1.77 11.99 18.66
N ASP A 289 -1.39 13.08 19.33
CA ASP A 289 -0.01 13.34 19.78
C ASP A 289 0.40 12.37 20.90
N ASN A 290 -0.56 11.94 21.73
CA ASN A 290 -0.34 10.97 22.79
C ASN A 290 -0.04 9.57 22.23
N ALA A 291 0.74 8.78 22.98
CA ALA A 291 0.99 7.38 22.62
C ALA A 291 -0.33 6.58 22.53
N ALA A 292 -0.43 5.71 21.51
CA ALA A 292 -1.55 4.79 21.41
C ALA A 292 -1.50 3.72 22.51
N GLU A 293 -2.67 3.34 22.99
CA GLU A 293 -2.83 2.28 23.98
C GLU A 293 -2.54 0.91 23.36
N ASP A 294 -1.74 0.10 24.05
CA ASP A 294 -1.38 -1.26 23.65
C ASP A 294 -2.47 -2.27 24.07
N ALA A 295 -3.61 -2.20 23.38
CA ALA A 295 -4.82 -2.94 23.75
C ALA A 295 -4.63 -4.47 23.65
N ASN A 296 -5.42 -5.21 24.42
CA ASN A 296 -5.48 -6.68 24.39
C ASN A 296 -6.91 -7.15 24.13
N ILE A 297 -7.36 -6.94 22.90
CA ILE A 297 -8.72 -7.19 22.45
C ILE A 297 -8.84 -8.66 22.04
N MET A 298 -9.90 -9.32 22.51
CA MET A 298 -10.22 -10.67 22.06
C MET A 298 -10.68 -10.61 20.59
N PRO A 299 -10.11 -11.43 19.68
CA PRO A 299 -10.64 -11.56 18.33
C PRO A 299 -12.07 -12.11 18.36
N GLY A 300 -12.91 -11.63 17.44
CA GLY A 300 -14.31 -12.00 17.33
C GLY A 300 -15.10 -10.94 16.58
N VAL A 301 -15.85 -11.36 15.57
CA VAL A 301 -16.89 -10.57 14.92
C VAL A 301 -18.19 -10.88 15.63
N GLN A 302 -18.87 -9.84 16.11
CA GLN A 302 -20.13 -9.98 16.85
C GLN A 302 -21.27 -9.83 15.84
N PRO A 303 -22.04 -10.90 15.57
CA PRO A 303 -23.28 -10.78 14.79
C PRO A 303 -24.31 -9.95 15.56
N PRO A 304 -25.29 -9.35 14.86
CA PRO A 304 -26.42 -8.68 15.52
C PRO A 304 -27.20 -9.68 16.39
N SER A 305 -27.78 -9.20 17.50
CA SER A 305 -28.66 -10.00 18.35
C SER A 305 -29.96 -10.36 17.63
N GLU A 306 -30.46 -11.57 17.85
CA GLU A 306 -31.77 -12.02 17.39
C GLU A 306 -32.72 -12.06 18.60
N GLY A 307 -33.45 -10.97 18.83
CA GLY A 307 -34.23 -10.79 20.05
C GLY A 307 -33.31 -10.60 21.27
N ASP A 308 -33.53 -11.38 22.34
CA ASP A 308 -32.71 -11.35 23.56
C ASP A 308 -31.45 -12.24 23.47
N GLU A 309 -31.33 -13.05 22.41
CA GLU A 309 -30.18 -13.94 22.23
C GLU A 309 -29.01 -13.18 21.61
N VAL A 310 -27.86 -13.24 22.27
CA VAL A 310 -26.58 -12.73 21.75
C VAL A 310 -25.85 -13.89 21.10
N PRO A 311 -25.70 -13.92 19.77
CA PRO A 311 -25.02 -15.00 19.09
C PRO A 311 -23.55 -15.10 19.50
N ASP A 312 -23.00 -16.32 19.41
CA ASP A 312 -21.57 -16.55 19.55
C ASP A 312 -20.77 -15.69 18.55
N SER A 313 -19.61 -15.21 19.00
CA SER A 313 -18.73 -14.45 18.14
C SER A 313 -18.17 -15.31 17.00
N GLU A 314 -18.23 -14.80 15.78
CA GLU A 314 -17.61 -15.41 14.62
C GLU A 314 -16.11 -15.08 14.54
N PRO A 315 -15.29 -15.91 13.86
CA PRO A 315 -13.88 -15.57 13.67
C PRO A 315 -13.66 -14.27 12.86
N GLY A 316 -12.69 -13.47 13.30
CA GLY A 316 -12.30 -12.20 12.69
C GLY A 316 -11.98 -11.12 13.73
N PHE A 317 -12.10 -9.87 13.32
CA PHE A 317 -11.79 -8.68 14.12
C PHE A 317 -12.95 -7.67 14.00
N HIS A 318 -13.34 -7.07 15.13
CA HIS A 318 -14.47 -6.14 15.17
C HIS A 318 -14.12 -4.89 15.96
N VAL A 319 -14.09 -3.75 15.28
CA VAL A 319 -14.04 -2.44 15.90
C VAL A 319 -15.47 -2.02 16.19
N GLN A 320 -15.96 -2.39 17.37
CA GLN A 320 -17.23 -1.88 17.89
C GLN A 320 -17.12 -0.38 18.22
N PHE A 321 -18.27 0.31 18.33
CA PHE A 321 -18.36 1.77 18.48
C PHE A 321 -17.47 2.31 19.62
N GLN A 322 -17.47 1.67 20.79
CA GLN A 322 -16.67 2.06 21.96
C GLN A 322 -15.15 1.94 21.75
N ARG A 323 -14.72 1.15 20.76
CA ARG A 323 -13.29 0.95 20.42
C ARG A 323 -12.84 1.83 19.26
N TYR A 324 -13.77 2.55 18.61
CA TYR A 324 -13.43 3.35 17.44
C TYR A 324 -12.43 4.48 17.75
N PRO A 325 -12.50 5.23 18.87
CA PRO A 325 -11.48 6.24 19.18
C PRO A 325 -10.06 5.67 19.30
N TRP A 326 -9.94 4.47 19.86
CA TRP A 326 -8.66 3.75 19.90
C TRP A 326 -8.21 3.34 18.50
N PHE A 327 -9.11 2.79 17.68
CA PHE A 327 -8.77 2.35 16.33
C PHE A 327 -8.35 3.52 15.43
N HIS A 328 -9.07 4.65 15.48
CA HIS A 328 -8.70 5.90 14.82
C HIS A 328 -7.30 6.38 15.25
N HIS A 329 -7.03 6.35 16.55
CA HIS A 329 -5.72 6.73 17.09
C HIS A 329 -4.59 5.84 16.58
N VAL A 330 -4.81 4.52 16.54
CA VAL A 330 -3.85 3.56 15.98
C VAL A 330 -3.63 3.77 14.48
N LEU A 331 -4.70 4.01 13.69
CA LEU A 331 -4.59 4.26 12.25
C LEU A 331 -3.70 5.47 11.97
N ALA A 332 -4.02 6.60 12.60
CA ALA A 332 -3.30 7.85 12.41
C ALA A 332 -1.82 7.72 12.78
N ARG A 333 -1.52 7.15 13.97
CA ARG A 333 -0.14 6.96 14.40
C ARG A 333 0.60 5.94 13.55
N THR A 334 -0.06 4.87 13.09
CA THR A 334 0.57 3.90 12.18
C THR A 334 0.87 4.54 10.81
N ALA A 335 0.03 5.44 10.31
CA ALA A 335 0.30 6.21 9.11
C ALA A 335 1.54 7.09 9.29
N THR A 336 1.62 7.81 10.41
CA THR A 336 2.80 8.62 10.77
C THR A 336 4.07 7.79 10.93
N ALA A 337 3.97 6.60 11.52
CA ALA A 337 5.09 5.67 11.60
C ALA A 337 5.59 5.27 10.20
N GLY A 338 4.69 5.10 9.23
CA GLY A 338 5.03 4.79 7.84
C GLY A 338 5.82 5.91 7.17
N VAL A 339 5.39 7.15 7.38
CA VAL A 339 6.09 8.34 6.88
C VAL A 339 7.47 8.48 7.52
N ALA A 340 7.59 8.27 8.83
CA ALA A 340 8.89 8.26 9.52
C ALA A 340 9.81 7.12 9.05
N ALA A 341 9.25 5.94 8.81
CA ALA A 341 9.97 4.78 8.28
C ALA A 341 10.44 4.98 6.84
N PHE A 342 9.69 5.74 6.06
CA PHE A 342 10.05 6.11 4.71
C PHE A 342 11.25 7.06 4.68
N ALA A 343 11.36 8.00 5.63
CA ALA A 343 12.54 8.85 5.83
C ALA A 343 13.70 8.17 6.57
N GLY A 344 13.52 6.93 7.06
CA GLY A 344 14.60 6.18 7.70
C GLY A 344 14.95 6.63 9.12
N ASP A 345 14.05 7.23 9.90
CA ASP A 345 14.32 7.60 11.30
C ASP A 345 13.74 6.55 12.28
N GLY A 346 14.59 5.63 12.75
CA GLY A 346 14.22 4.56 13.68
C GLY A 346 13.56 5.04 14.96
N ASP A 347 14.17 6.02 15.63
CA ASP A 347 13.65 6.51 16.91
C ASP A 347 12.32 7.25 16.71
N ALA A 348 12.15 7.96 15.58
CA ALA A 348 10.87 8.55 15.23
C ALA A 348 9.80 7.49 14.94
N ILE A 349 10.13 6.38 14.29
CA ILE A 349 9.16 5.28 14.08
C ILE A 349 8.68 4.71 15.42
N ALA A 350 9.61 4.47 16.36
CA ALA A 350 9.35 3.77 17.61
C ALA A 350 8.26 4.45 18.45
N GLN A 351 8.26 5.79 18.53
CA GLN A 351 7.27 6.53 19.32
C GLN A 351 5.82 6.38 18.80
N TYR A 352 5.63 6.09 17.51
CA TYR A 352 4.30 6.00 16.92
C TYR A 352 3.66 4.62 17.01
N LEU A 353 4.44 3.58 17.33
CA LEU A 353 3.99 2.21 17.40
C LEU A 353 3.81 1.72 18.84
N THR A 354 2.87 0.82 19.07
CA THR A 354 2.75 0.12 20.36
C THR A 354 3.82 -0.99 20.50
N THR A 355 3.95 -1.55 21.72
CA THR A 355 4.87 -2.68 21.94
C THR A 355 4.45 -3.90 21.12
N ARG A 356 3.15 -4.20 20.99
CA ARG A 356 2.66 -5.31 20.16
C ARG A 356 2.89 -5.09 18.67
N GLN A 357 2.88 -3.85 18.21
CA GLN A 357 3.28 -3.48 16.85
C GLN A 357 4.79 -3.64 16.63
N GLY A 358 5.57 -3.67 17.71
CA GLY A 358 7.00 -3.95 17.69
C GLY A 358 7.88 -2.70 17.75
N SER A 359 7.41 -1.62 18.39
CA SER A 359 8.15 -0.36 18.55
C SER A 359 9.61 -0.53 19.00
N LYS A 360 9.86 -1.46 19.93
CA LYS A 360 11.20 -1.81 20.45
C LYS A 360 12.21 -2.23 19.39
N ARG A 361 11.76 -2.63 18.19
CA ARG A 361 12.65 -3.00 17.09
C ARG A 361 13.33 -1.79 16.44
N TYR A 362 12.78 -0.60 16.66
CA TYR A 362 13.20 0.63 16.00
C TYR A 362 14.02 1.56 16.92
N THR A 363 14.12 1.26 18.21
CA THR A 363 14.89 2.06 19.17
C THR A 363 16.41 1.83 19.04
N ALA A 364 17.18 2.91 19.10
CA ALA A 364 18.64 2.88 19.12
C ALA A 364 19.20 1.91 20.19
N GLY A 365 19.98 0.92 19.75
CA GLY A 365 20.51 -0.18 20.56
C GLY A 365 20.31 -1.57 19.96
N LEU A 366 19.33 -1.73 19.07
CA LEU A 366 19.11 -2.95 18.27
C LEU A 366 19.46 -2.77 16.78
N ALA A 367 19.60 -1.52 16.31
CA ALA A 367 20.14 -1.20 15.00
C ALA A 367 21.68 -1.23 15.05
N HIS A 368 22.33 -2.09 14.26
CA HIS A 368 23.79 -2.05 14.14
C HIS A 368 24.25 -0.73 13.48
N PRO A 369 25.45 -0.22 13.83
CA PRO A 369 26.01 1.03 13.29
C PRO A 369 26.17 1.07 11.77
N THR A 370 26.13 -0.07 11.09
CA THR A 370 26.18 -0.22 9.62
C THR A 370 24.82 -0.56 9.00
N THR A 371 23.77 -0.63 9.81
CA THR A 371 22.45 -1.18 9.44
C THR A 371 21.28 -0.31 9.88
N GLY A 372 21.52 0.78 10.58
CA GLY A 372 20.50 1.80 10.74
C GLY A 372 20.31 2.45 9.38
N SER A 373 19.08 2.45 8.85
CA SER A 373 18.69 3.62 8.05
C SER A 373 18.90 4.78 9.03
N VAL A 374 19.96 5.55 8.82
CA VAL A 374 20.22 6.75 9.58
C VAL A 374 19.68 7.84 8.69
N LYS A 375 18.78 8.66 9.22
CA LYS A 375 18.43 9.91 8.57
C LYS A 375 19.68 10.79 8.49
N ASP A 376 20.40 10.71 7.38
CA ASP A 376 21.70 11.36 7.16
C ASP A 376 21.75 12.21 5.89
N ALA A 377 20.71 12.14 5.05
CA ALA A 377 20.64 12.85 3.78
C ALA A 377 19.64 14.01 3.82
N ALA A 378 20.01 15.12 3.18
CA ALA A 378 19.15 16.28 2.96
C ALA A 378 19.37 16.82 1.55
N TYR A 379 18.27 17.01 0.80
CA TYR A 379 18.30 17.54 -0.55
C TYR A 379 17.17 18.55 -0.76
N GLU A 380 17.41 19.54 -1.62
CA GLU A 380 16.35 20.36 -2.19
C GLU A 380 15.88 19.70 -3.49
N LEU A 381 14.62 19.27 -3.54
CA LEU A 381 14.00 18.66 -4.71
C LEU A 381 12.75 19.46 -5.08
N LEU A 382 12.63 19.87 -6.33
CA LEU A 382 11.56 20.70 -6.87
C LEU A 382 11.36 21.99 -6.06
N GLY A 383 12.46 22.55 -5.54
CA GLY A 383 12.46 23.74 -4.70
C GLY A 383 12.00 23.53 -3.25
N ILE A 384 11.83 22.27 -2.82
CA ILE A 384 11.37 21.93 -1.47
C ILE A 384 12.51 21.21 -0.73
N PRO A 385 12.85 21.60 0.51
CA PRO A 385 13.83 20.90 1.32
C PRO A 385 13.25 19.60 1.87
N PHE A 386 13.95 18.50 1.64
CA PHE A 386 13.62 17.17 2.15
C PHE A 386 14.74 16.61 3.00
N VAL A 387 14.37 15.80 4.00
CA VAL A 387 15.29 15.05 4.84
C VAL A 387 14.92 13.57 4.84
N GLY A 388 15.92 12.70 4.86
CA GLY A 388 15.68 11.26 4.82
C GLY A 388 16.96 10.47 4.68
N THR A 389 16.92 9.43 3.85
CA THR A 389 18.03 8.50 3.62
C THR A 389 18.25 8.32 2.12
N ASP A 390 19.50 8.08 1.74
CA ASP A 390 19.86 7.73 0.38
C ASP A 390 20.31 6.26 0.27
N HIS A 391 20.32 5.76 -0.96
CA HIS A 391 20.83 4.43 -1.26
C HIS A 391 21.47 4.42 -2.64
N VAL A 392 22.74 3.98 -2.68
CA VAL A 392 23.47 3.81 -3.93
C VAL A 392 23.47 2.34 -4.35
N PHE A 393 22.98 2.08 -5.55
CA PHE A 393 22.99 0.74 -6.16
C PHE A 393 23.40 0.81 -7.63
N ARG A 394 23.42 -0.34 -8.30
CA ARG A 394 23.72 -0.44 -9.74
C ARG A 394 22.47 -0.69 -10.56
N LEU A 395 22.25 0.16 -11.56
CA LEU A 395 21.24 0.01 -12.59
C LEU A 395 21.96 -0.11 -13.94
N ASN A 396 21.86 -1.27 -14.59
CA ASN A 396 22.58 -1.56 -15.84
C ASN A 396 24.06 -1.17 -15.80
N ASP A 397 24.75 -1.59 -14.73
CA ASP A 397 26.19 -1.37 -14.50
C ASP A 397 26.59 0.09 -14.23
N LYS A 398 25.63 1.02 -14.22
CA LYS A 398 25.83 2.41 -13.77
C LYS A 398 25.45 2.56 -12.30
N ARG A 399 26.19 3.40 -11.58
CA ARG A 399 25.82 3.78 -10.20
C ARG A 399 24.65 4.75 -10.26
N VAL A 400 23.63 4.47 -9.49
CA VAL A 400 22.49 5.35 -9.28
C VAL A 400 22.33 5.61 -7.79
N GLU A 401 21.91 6.82 -7.45
CA GLU A 401 21.55 7.23 -6.11
C GLU A 401 20.04 7.40 -6.07
N ALA A 402 19.39 6.66 -5.17
CA ALA A 402 18.00 6.87 -4.82
C ALA A 402 17.91 7.59 -3.48
N PHE A 403 16.92 8.46 -3.31
CA PHE A 403 16.64 9.17 -2.09
C PHE A 403 15.17 8.99 -1.72
N SER A 404 14.92 8.75 -0.43
CA SER A 404 13.59 8.68 0.16
C SER A 404 13.56 9.61 1.37
N GLY A 405 12.53 10.42 1.48
CA GLY A 405 12.48 11.43 2.53
C GLY A 405 11.11 12.03 2.74
N VAL A 406 11.07 13.02 3.64
CA VAL A 406 9.89 13.80 3.99
C VAL A 406 10.26 15.28 4.00
N ALA A 407 9.34 16.15 3.59
CA ALA A 407 9.55 17.59 3.61
C ALA A 407 10.05 18.02 5.00
N GLN A 408 11.13 18.79 5.05
CA GLN A 408 11.92 19.01 6.26
C GLN A 408 11.08 19.59 7.42
N ASP A 409 10.18 20.50 7.11
CA ASP A 409 9.29 21.15 8.06
C ASP A 409 8.22 20.18 8.60
N LEU A 410 7.62 19.35 7.75
CA LEU A 410 6.72 18.27 8.16
C LEU A 410 7.45 17.23 9.01
N PHE A 411 8.66 16.85 8.62
CA PHE A 411 9.48 15.92 9.39
C PHE A 411 9.84 16.48 10.77
N ALA A 412 10.04 17.79 10.91
CA ALA A 412 10.27 18.43 12.21
C ALA A 412 9.03 18.40 13.15
N LEU A 413 7.84 18.12 12.61
CA LEU A 413 6.66 17.79 13.43
C LEU A 413 6.70 16.33 13.89
N LEU A 414 7.25 15.44 13.06
CA LEU A 414 7.30 14.00 13.32
C LEU A 414 8.47 13.57 14.22
N SER A 415 9.59 14.26 14.16
CA SER A 415 10.78 13.99 14.97
C SER A 415 11.29 15.32 15.54
N PRO A 416 10.50 16.00 16.40
CA PRO A 416 10.92 17.26 16.99
C PRO A 416 12.08 17.01 17.96
N GLN A 417 13.04 17.94 17.97
CA GLN A 417 14.17 17.91 18.87
C GLN A 417 14.21 19.18 19.71
N ALA A 418 14.56 19.04 20.98
CA ALA A 418 14.89 20.17 21.84
C ALA A 418 16.22 20.82 21.41
N LYS A 419 16.52 22.02 21.92
CA LYS A 419 17.78 22.74 21.61
C LYS A 419 19.04 21.94 21.96
N ASP A 420 18.94 21.07 22.96
CA ASP A 420 19.99 20.15 23.40
C ASP A 420 19.97 18.80 22.66
N LYS A 421 19.25 18.73 21.53
CA LYS A 421 19.06 17.55 20.68
C LYS A 421 18.32 16.38 21.34
N ARG A 422 17.69 16.58 22.50
CA ARG A 422 16.84 15.54 23.09
C ARG A 422 15.58 15.34 22.23
N PRO A 423 15.16 14.08 21.96
CA PRO A 423 13.90 13.81 21.28
C PRO A 423 12.71 14.37 22.08
N LEU A 424 11.75 14.97 21.38
CA LEU A 424 10.47 15.40 21.92
C LEU A 424 9.33 14.56 21.32
N PRO A 425 8.17 14.48 21.98
CA PRO A 425 7.00 13.82 21.41
C PRO A 425 6.60 14.42 20.07
N GLY A 426 6.32 13.55 19.09
CA GLY A 426 5.79 13.92 17.79
C GLY A 426 4.44 14.65 17.86
N ARG A 427 4.23 15.57 16.92
CA ARG A 427 3.02 16.41 16.80
C ARG A 427 2.15 15.94 15.64
N VAL A 428 1.51 14.78 15.81
CA VAL A 428 0.66 14.13 14.80
C VAL A 428 -0.52 15.02 14.39
N GLU A 429 -1.18 15.68 15.33
CA GLU A 429 -2.32 16.57 15.03
C GLU A 429 -1.90 17.77 14.20
N GLN A 430 -0.72 18.34 14.47
CA GLN A 430 -0.17 19.44 13.68
C GLN A 430 0.27 18.95 12.30
N TYR A 431 0.96 17.81 12.22
CA TYR A 431 1.34 17.21 10.94
C TYR A 431 0.14 16.95 10.04
N ARG A 432 -0.93 16.34 10.58
CA ARG A 432 -2.16 16.07 9.83
C ARG A 432 -2.84 17.37 9.36
N ARG A 433 -2.85 18.42 10.18
CA ARG A 433 -3.36 19.74 9.77
C ARG A 433 -2.54 20.35 8.63
N GLU A 434 -1.21 20.32 8.74
CA GLU A 434 -0.33 20.93 7.74
C GLU A 434 -0.40 20.22 6.37
N ILE A 435 -0.42 18.89 6.33
CA ILE A 435 -0.61 18.16 5.06
C ILE A 435 -2.02 18.34 4.50
N TYR A 436 -3.02 18.50 5.39
CA TYR A 436 -4.38 18.82 4.98
C TYR A 436 -4.39 20.21 4.31
N ASP A 437 -3.87 21.24 4.96
CA ASP A 437 -3.90 22.61 4.42
C ASP A 437 -3.10 22.77 3.12
N ARG A 438 -2.11 21.90 2.88
CA ARG A 438 -1.29 21.86 1.65
C ARG A 438 -1.81 20.91 0.57
N ARG A 439 -2.99 20.31 0.73
CA ARG A 439 -3.56 19.43 -0.32
C ARG A 439 -3.66 20.20 -1.64
N GLY A 440 -3.23 19.56 -2.72
CA GLY A 440 -3.23 20.18 -4.05
C GLY A 440 -2.15 21.24 -4.29
N THR A 441 -1.28 21.57 -3.32
CA THR A 441 -0.19 22.54 -3.53
C THR A 441 1.15 21.88 -3.84
N TRP A 442 1.22 20.55 -3.76
CA TRP A 442 2.45 19.80 -4.01
C TRP A 442 2.83 19.81 -5.50
N PRO A 443 4.13 19.81 -5.85
CA PRO A 443 4.57 19.77 -7.23
C PRO A 443 4.02 18.56 -7.99
N VAL A 444 3.50 18.81 -9.19
CA VAL A 444 3.09 17.75 -10.14
C VAL A 444 4.24 17.31 -11.04
N GLN A 445 5.35 18.07 -11.05
CA GLN A 445 6.56 17.74 -11.78
C GLN A 445 7.15 16.46 -11.21
N ILE A 446 7.57 15.59 -12.13
CA ILE A 446 8.13 14.27 -11.81
C ILE A 446 9.61 14.15 -12.19
N TRP A 447 10.21 15.27 -12.59
CA TRP A 447 11.63 15.39 -12.94
C TRP A 447 12.16 16.69 -12.35
N ASP A 448 13.32 16.62 -11.73
CA ASP A 448 14.04 17.79 -11.21
C ASP A 448 15.33 17.98 -12.01
N GLU A 449 15.51 19.17 -12.59
CA GLU A 449 16.65 19.52 -13.42
C GLU A 449 17.96 19.69 -12.63
N LYS A 450 17.91 20.14 -11.37
CA LYS A 450 19.09 20.22 -10.49
C LYS A 450 19.51 18.84 -10.00
N TRP A 451 18.54 17.98 -9.70
CA TRP A 451 18.76 16.59 -9.34
C TRP A 451 19.17 15.72 -10.54
N GLU A 452 18.78 16.15 -11.75
CA GLU A 452 18.95 15.45 -13.03
C GLU A 452 18.29 14.07 -13.05
N GLY A 453 17.09 13.95 -12.50
CA GLY A 453 16.43 12.65 -12.42
C GLY A 453 14.96 12.64 -11.99
N PRO A 454 14.33 11.44 -12.02
CA PRO A 454 12.97 11.26 -11.55
C PRO A 454 12.78 11.66 -10.08
N VAL A 455 11.69 12.36 -9.81
CA VAL A 455 11.22 12.75 -8.48
C VAL A 455 9.72 12.44 -8.39
N SER A 456 9.24 11.97 -7.24
CA SER A 456 7.82 11.76 -6.98
C SER A 456 7.53 12.28 -5.59
N VAL A 457 6.70 13.32 -5.48
CA VAL A 457 6.23 13.89 -4.21
C VAL A 457 4.77 13.47 -4.01
N HIS A 458 4.44 12.97 -2.82
CA HIS A 458 3.06 12.63 -2.44
C HIS A 458 2.47 13.69 -1.52
N GLU A 459 1.13 13.70 -1.41
CA GLU A 459 0.40 14.69 -0.62
C GLU A 459 0.68 14.63 0.90
N ASP A 460 1.24 13.53 1.40
CA ASP A 460 1.66 13.36 2.79
C ASP A 460 3.06 13.95 3.07
N GLY A 461 3.65 14.59 2.05
CA GLY A 461 4.96 15.24 2.11
C GLY A 461 6.14 14.29 1.93
N THR A 462 5.91 13.02 1.58
CA THR A 462 6.97 12.08 1.23
C THR A 462 7.52 12.33 -0.17
N VAL A 463 8.80 12.05 -0.37
CA VAL A 463 9.47 12.14 -1.68
C VAL A 463 10.29 10.89 -1.99
N LEU A 464 10.21 10.41 -3.23
CA LEU A 464 11.12 9.41 -3.79
C LEU A 464 11.84 10.01 -5.00
N ALA A 465 13.16 9.99 -5.00
CA ALA A 465 13.98 10.50 -6.09
C ALA A 465 15.06 9.48 -6.50
N ILE A 466 15.50 9.53 -7.75
CA ILE A 466 16.62 8.72 -8.24
C ILE A 466 17.40 9.48 -9.30
N ARG A 467 18.72 9.35 -9.32
CA ARG A 467 19.59 9.93 -10.37
C ARG A 467 20.77 9.02 -10.68
N LEU A 468 21.43 9.31 -11.80
CA LEU A 468 22.74 8.73 -12.10
C LEU A 468 23.82 9.45 -11.30
N LEU A 469 24.75 8.68 -10.74
CA LEU A 469 25.98 9.25 -10.19
C LEU A 469 27.00 9.34 -11.32
N ARG A 470 27.35 10.58 -11.70
CA ARG A 470 28.50 10.82 -12.58
C ARG A 470 29.78 10.53 -11.77
N LEU A 471 30.69 9.75 -12.37
CA LEU A 471 31.97 9.36 -11.77
C LEU A 471 32.91 10.55 -11.61
#